data_AF-A0A1Y2KXN9-F1
#
_entry.id   AF-A0A1Y2KXN9-F1
#
_cell.length_a   1.000
_cell.length_b   1.000
_cell.length_c   1.000
_cell.angle_alpha   90.00
_cell.angle_beta   90.00
_cell.angle_gamma   90.00
#
_symmetry.space_group_name_H-M   'P 1'
#
loop_
_entity.id
_entity.type
_entity.pdbx_description
1 polymer ?
#
loop_
_entity_poly.entity_id
_entity_poly.type
_entity_poly.pdbx_seq_one_letter_code
_entity_poly.pdbx_strand_id
1 'polypeptide(L)' 'MQFVVLILYVIAAAICGMLGRNTAFGFVGHFIVALLITPIGDFLVQIVARPSREVRRKIKEYDVE' A
#
# COMPACT_ATOMS: atom_id res chain seq x y z
N MET A 1 -20.95 -12.36 -6.22
CA MET A 1 -20.10 -13.54 -6.02
C MET A 1 -18.60 -13.21 -5.94
N GLN A 2 -18.02 -12.40 -6.85
CA GLN A 2 -16.59 -12.03 -6.81
C GLN A 2 -16.13 -11.35 -5.52
N PHE A 3 -16.92 -10.42 -4.95
CA PHE A 3 -16.56 -9.75 -3.70
C PHE A 3 -16.44 -10.70 -2.50
N VAL A 4 -17.28 -11.73 -2.43
CA VAL A 4 -17.25 -12.73 -1.36
C VAL A 4 -15.96 -13.56 -1.44
N VAL A 5 -15.54 -13.93 -2.66
CA VAL A 5 -14.27 -14.65 -2.90
C VAL A 5 -13.07 -13.79 -2.49
N LEU A 6 -13.10 -12.50 -2.81
CA LEU A 6 -12.04 -11.55 -2.44
C LEU A 6 -11.91 -11.40 -0.92
N ILE A 7 -13.04 -11.28 -0.22
CA ILE A 7 -13.06 -11.18 1.25
C ILE A 7 -12.51 -12.46 1.88
N LEU A 8 -12.94 -13.64 1.41
CA LEU A 8 -12.45 -14.93 1.90
C LEU A 8 -10.94 -15.10 1.64
N TYR A 9 -10.45 -14.64 0.50
CA TYR A 9 -9.03 -14.66 0.16
C TYR A 9 -8.19 -13.82 1.12
N VAL A 10 -8.62 -12.58 1.39
CA VAL A 10 -7.93 -11.68 2.33
C VAL A 10 -7.92 -12.26 3.75
N ILE A 11 -9.05 -12.82 4.19
CA ILE A 11 -9.14 -13.48 5.50
C ILE A 11 -8.23 -14.71 5.58
N ALA A 12 -8.21 -15.56 4.56
CA ALA A 12 -7.36 -16.73 4.51
C ALA A 12 -5.87 -16.37 4.52
N ALA A 13 -5.47 -15.35 3.75
CA ALA A 13 -4.09 -14.87 3.70
C ALA A 13 -3.66 -14.23 5.04
N ALA A 14 -4.54 -13.49 5.72
CA ALA A 14 -4.31 -12.96 7.06
C ALA A 14 -4.16 -14.08 8.10
N ILE A 15 -5.05 -15.09 8.07
CA ILE A 15 -4.98 -16.26 8.95
C ILE A 15 -3.69 -17.05 8.73
N CYS A 16 -3.29 -17.25 7.47
CA CYS A 16 -2.02 -17.91 7.12
C CYS A 16 -0.81 -17.12 7.62
N GLY A 17 -0.85 -15.79 7.47
CA GLY A 17 0.17 -14.88 8.01
C GLY A 17 0.30 -14.91 9.53
N MET A 18 -0.84 -15.01 10.24
CA MET A 18 -0.88 -15.07 11.70
C MET A 18 -0.44 -16.43 12.25
N LEU A 19 -0.90 -17.53 11.65
CA LEU A 19 -0.55 -18.90 12.08
C LEU A 19 0.91 -19.25 11.77
N GLY A 20 1.48 -18.69 10.71
CA GLY A 20 2.85 -18.94 10.27
C GLY A 20 3.87 -17.90 10.73
N ARG A 21 3.63 -17.11 11.79
CA ARG A 21 4.47 -15.97 12.18
C ARG A 21 5.98 -16.28 12.36
N ASN A 22 6.35 -17.54 12.57
CA ASN A 22 7.75 -18.01 12.68
C ASN A 22 8.16 -18.98 11.54
N THR A 23 7.38 -19.12 10.47
CA THR A 23 7.66 -19.99 9.33
C THR A 23 7.58 -19.21 8.02
N ALA A 24 8.32 -19.66 7.00
CA ALA A 24 8.29 -19.06 5.67
C ALA A 24 6.85 -18.96 5.08
N PHE A 25 5.95 -19.82 5.55
CA PHE A 25 4.54 -19.84 5.16
C PHE A 25 3.75 -18.62 5.66
N GLY A 26 4.03 -18.12 6.88
CA GLY A 26 3.39 -16.89 7.36
C GLY A 26 3.89 -15.64 6.64
N PHE A 27 5.16 -15.64 6.21
CA PHE A 27 5.67 -14.59 5.34
C PHE A 27 4.92 -14.55 4.00
N VAL A 28 4.63 -15.70 3.37
CA VAL A 28 3.87 -15.75 2.11
C VAL A 28 2.46 -15.19 2.28
N GLY A 29 1.76 -15.53 3.37
CA GLY A 29 0.43 -14.97 3.67
C GLY A 29 0.46 -13.44 3.82
N HIS A 30 1.41 -12.93 4.60
CA HIS A 30 1.59 -11.48 4.77
C HIS A 30 2.00 -10.78 3.47
N PHE A 31 2.89 -11.37 2.67
CA PHE A 31 3.36 -10.83 1.40
C PHE A 31 2.22 -10.70 0.39
N ILE A 32 1.36 -11.72 0.29
CA ILE A 32 0.19 -11.71 -0.59
C ILE A 32 -0.79 -10.61 -0.17
N VAL A 33 -1.05 -10.44 1.13
CA VAL A 33 -1.91 -9.34 1.62
C VAL A 33 -1.28 -7.97 1.32
N ALA A 34 0.03 -7.84 1.50
CA ALA A 34 0.75 -6.60 1.21
C ALA A 34 0.64 -6.21 -0.27
N LEU A 35 0.72 -7.16 -1.22
CA LEU A 35 0.55 -6.85 -2.64
C LEU A 35 -0.78 -6.17 -2.99
N LEU A 36 -1.85 -6.42 -2.22
CA LEU A 36 -3.13 -5.75 -2.40
C LEU A 36 -3.20 -4.40 -1.68
N ILE A 37 -2.63 -4.29 -0.48
CA ILE A 37 -2.72 -3.08 0.36
C ILE A 37 -1.71 -2.01 -0.07
N THR A 38 -0.49 -2.39 -0.43
CA THR A 38 0.61 -1.49 -0.83
C THR A 38 0.23 -0.55 -1.98
N PRO A 39 -0.37 -0.98 -3.11
CA PRO A 39 -0.72 -0.05 -4.17
C PRO A 39 -1.74 1.00 -3.71
N ILE A 40 -2.69 0.65 -2.82
CA ILE A 40 -3.66 1.60 -2.27
C ILE A 40 -2.95 2.65 -1.42
N GLY A 41 -2.02 2.24 -0.56
CA GLY A 41 -1.20 3.15 0.24
C GLY A 41 -0.33 4.06 -0.63
N ASP A 42 0.29 3.50 -1.66
CA ASP A 42 1.13 4.25 -2.60
C ASP A 42 0.32 5.32 -3.35
N PHE A 43 -0.89 4.99 -3.81
CA PHE A 43 -1.79 5.98 -4.43
C PHE A 43 -2.15 7.13 -3.46
N LEU A 44 -2.44 6.82 -2.20
CA LEU A 44 -2.73 7.85 -1.20
C LEU A 44 -1.54 8.77 -0.96
N VAL A 45 -0.34 8.20 -0.81
CA VAL A 45 0.89 8.98 -0.66
C VAL A 45 1.12 9.84 -1.91
N GLN A 46 0.95 9.31 -3.11
CA GLN A 46 1.12 10.10 -4.34
C GLN A 46 0.11 11.26 -4.45
N ILE A 47 -1.12 11.09 -3.97
CA ILE A 47 -2.12 12.16 -3.95
C ILE A 47 -1.71 13.25 -2.96
N VAL A 48 -1.31 12.88 -1.75
CA VAL A 48 -0.94 13.84 -0.69
C VAL A 48 0.40 14.51 -0.97
N ALA A 49 1.38 13.74 -1.44
CA ALA A 49 2.75 14.19 -1.65
C ALA A 49 2.93 14.92 -2.98
N ARG A 50 1.94 14.96 -3.87
CA ARG A 50 2.01 15.78 -5.09
C ARG A 50 2.07 17.25 -4.69
N PRO A 51 3.21 17.95 -4.84
CA PRO A 51 3.27 19.36 -4.53
C PRO A 51 2.35 20.09 -5.51
N SER A 52 1.44 20.91 -4.98
CA SER A 52 0.59 21.78 -5.79
C SER A 52 1.47 22.61 -6.75
N ARG A 53 0.97 22.85 -7.96
CA ARG A 53 1.69 23.64 -8.99
C ARG A 53 2.19 24.99 -8.45
N GLU A 54 1.48 25.54 -7.49
CA GLU A 54 1.80 26.79 -6.83
C GLU A 54 3.00 26.67 -5.87
N VAL A 55 3.10 25.59 -5.11
CA VAL A 55 4.26 25.28 -4.25
C VAL A 55 5.51 25.06 -5.10
N ARG A 56 5.38 24.33 -6.21
CA ARG A 56 6.48 24.14 -7.17
C ARG A 56 6.94 25.47 -7.80
N ARG A 57 6.03 26.40 -8.06
CA ARG A 57 6.36 27.73 -8.61
C ARG A 57 7.14 28.56 -7.59
N LYS A 58 6.69 28.61 -6.33
CA LYS A 58 7.39 29.33 -5.26
C LYS A 58 8.81 28.79 -5.02
N ILE A 59 8.98 27.46 -4.95
CA ILE A 59 10.33 26.86 -4.77
C ILE A 59 11.28 27.28 -5.90
N LYS A 60 10.81 27.34 -7.14
CA LYS A 60 11.62 27.76 -8.30
C LYS A 60 11.95 29.26 -8.28
N GLU A 61 11.15 30.07 -7.61
CA GLU A 61 11.37 31.52 -7.48
C GLU A 61 12.44 31.82 -6.42
N TYR A 62 12.47 31.06 -5.31
CA TYR A 62 13.50 31.17 -4.26
C TYR A 62 14.88 30.61 -4.65
N ASP A 63 14.96 29.71 -5.62
CA ASP A 63 16.22 29.09 -6.08
C ASP A 63 16.97 29.95 -7.13
N VAL A 64 16.37 31.07 -7.56
CA VAL A 64 16.89 31.96 -8.62
C VAL A 64 17.36 33.32 -8.05
N GLU A 65 17.17 33.57 -6.75
CA GLU A 65 17.73 34.70 -5.98
C GLU A 65 19.05 34.31 -5.31
#